data_AF-A0A2G9ZQL5-F1
#
_entry.id   AF-A0A2G9ZQL5-F1
#
_cell.length_a   1.000
_cell.length_b   1.000
_cell.length_c   1.000
_cell.angle_alpha   90.00
_cell.angle_beta   90.00
_cell.angle_gamma   90.00
#
_symmetry.space_group_name_H-M   'P 1'
#
loop_
_entity.id
_entity.type
_entity.pdbx_description
1 polymer ?
#
loop_
_entity_poly.entity_id
_entity_poly.type
_entity_poly.pdbx_seq_one_letter_code
_entity_poly.pdbx_strand_id
1 'polypeptide(L)'
;MLNSRIGKNKKGGFLYGKIFISVAVILFGFILSPTLAKAATVYFSPNSDNISQDDVFIVEARISSPEEAINVAEGTIKFDNNKLEVKELSTGGSIFSLWPKPPVFSNQDGKISFVGGVPGGFQGEDAGVLKIIFLAKNEGEAELAFQDDTSLFLNDGSGTKISPWLRPMSLNILKPLPEVAPKDEWQSVIEGDKVPPEPFEVVIGRNPAIFDNQYFVSFFAVDGQSGIAYYQIKEGDGDFVQAESPYLLKDQSLESIIEAKAVDKAGKERIAKLVLPVPSVPTPAPLSYKNILVLAVLLVAILFIFFIAWKKFRRKIKK
;
A
#
# COMPACT_ATOMS: atom_id res chain seq x y z
N MET A 1 -16.22 56.87 75.74
CA MET A 1 -16.66 55.47 75.82
C MET A 1 -15.86 54.65 74.83
N LEU A 2 -15.19 53.59 75.32
CA LEU A 2 -14.40 52.63 74.55
C LEU A 2 -15.22 52.00 73.41
N ASN A 3 -14.58 51.79 72.24
CA ASN A 3 -14.82 50.53 71.53
C ASN A 3 -13.64 50.09 70.66
N SER A 4 -13.21 48.86 70.97
CA SER A 4 -12.18 48.02 70.36
C SER A 4 -12.38 47.84 68.85
N ARG A 5 -11.31 47.99 68.06
CA ARG A 5 -11.25 47.54 66.66
C ARG A 5 -10.36 46.31 66.54
N ILE A 6 -11.00 45.17 66.34
CA ILE A 6 -10.39 43.89 65.99
C ILE A 6 -9.71 44.01 64.62
N GLY A 7 -8.39 43.82 64.59
CA GLY A 7 -7.61 43.77 63.36
C GLY A 7 -7.84 42.46 62.60
N LYS A 8 -8.55 42.52 61.47
CA LYS A 8 -8.63 41.41 60.51
C LYS A 8 -7.31 41.32 59.72
N ASN A 9 -6.57 40.25 59.96
CA ASN A 9 -5.33 39.91 59.26
C ASN A 9 -5.63 39.50 57.79
N LYS A 10 -5.72 40.50 56.89
CA LYS A 10 -6.05 40.32 55.45
C LYS A 10 -4.85 39.90 54.57
N LYS A 11 -3.70 39.53 55.14
CA LYS A 11 -2.47 39.27 54.36
C LYS A 11 -2.37 37.85 53.78
N GLY A 12 -3.13 36.87 54.29
CA GLY A 12 -3.06 35.47 53.84
C GLY A 12 -3.70 35.21 52.46
N GLY A 13 -4.89 35.76 52.19
CA GLY A 13 -5.64 35.47 50.95
C GLY A 13 -4.98 35.97 49.66
N PHE A 14 -4.13 36.98 49.74
CA PHE A 14 -3.45 37.56 48.57
C PHE A 14 -2.29 36.70 48.06
N LEU A 15 -1.67 35.89 48.94
CA LEU A 15 -0.55 35.01 48.57
C LEU A 15 -1.05 33.72 47.88
N TYR A 16 -2.12 33.11 48.38
CA TYR A 16 -2.71 31.90 47.79
C TYR A 16 -3.32 32.15 46.40
N GLY A 17 -3.92 33.32 46.16
CA GLY A 17 -4.45 33.68 44.85
C GLY A 17 -3.37 33.81 43.77
N LYS A 18 -2.18 34.32 44.12
CA LYS A 18 -1.04 34.41 43.18
C LYS A 18 -0.45 33.05 42.85
N ILE A 19 -0.34 32.16 43.83
CA ILE A 19 0.13 30.78 43.61
C ILE A 19 -0.85 30.02 42.71
N PHE A 20 -2.17 30.18 42.91
CA PHE A 20 -3.18 29.53 42.10
C PHE A 20 -3.18 30.02 40.64
N ILE A 21 -2.99 31.32 40.42
CA ILE A 21 -2.85 31.90 39.07
C ILE A 21 -1.57 31.41 38.39
N SER A 22 -0.44 31.38 39.11
CA SER A 22 0.83 30.88 38.55
C SER A 22 0.74 29.39 38.17
N VAL A 23 0.10 28.56 39.00
CA VAL A 23 -0.13 27.14 38.71
C VAL A 23 -1.07 26.96 37.51
N ALA A 24 -2.13 27.77 37.41
CA ALA A 24 -3.05 27.75 36.27
C ALA A 24 -2.37 28.18 34.96
N VAL A 25 -1.49 29.19 35.00
CA VAL A 25 -0.72 29.64 33.82
C VAL A 25 0.29 28.58 33.38
N ILE A 26 0.94 27.87 34.32
CA ILE A 26 1.87 26.77 34.01
C ILE A 26 1.10 25.57 33.43
N LEU A 27 -0.06 25.21 33.99
CA LEU A 27 -0.92 24.14 33.46
C LEU A 27 -1.50 24.48 32.08
N PHE A 28 -1.89 25.74 31.85
CA PHE A 28 -2.39 26.19 30.56
C PHE A 28 -1.27 26.26 29.49
N GLY A 29 -0.05 26.60 29.89
CA GLY A 29 1.14 26.55 29.04
C GLY A 29 1.52 25.12 28.60
N PHE A 30 1.29 24.11 29.45
CA PHE A 30 1.50 22.71 29.10
C PHE A 30 0.47 22.16 28.10
N ILE A 31 -0.77 22.67 28.12
CA ILE A 31 -1.84 22.26 27.19
C ILE A 31 -1.66 22.87 25.79
N LEU A 32 -0.95 24.00 25.69
CA LEU A 32 -0.69 24.73 24.45
C LEU A 32 0.68 24.44 23.83
N SER A 33 1.37 23.38 24.26
CA SER A 33 2.62 22.98 23.62
C SER A 33 2.31 22.54 22.18
N PRO A 34 2.79 23.26 21.14
CA PRO A 34 2.55 22.85 19.77
C PRO A 34 3.21 21.49 19.56
N THR A 35 2.41 20.48 19.26
CA THR A 35 2.94 19.22 18.75
C THR A 35 3.52 19.53 17.37
N LEU A 36 4.84 19.40 17.23
CA LEU A 36 5.49 19.40 15.93
C LEU A 36 5.04 18.12 15.21
N ALA A 37 3.95 18.20 14.45
CA ALA A 37 3.59 17.13 13.53
C ALA A 37 4.67 17.06 12.45
N LYS A 38 5.37 15.94 12.34
CA LYS A 38 6.31 15.74 11.23
C LYS A 38 5.50 15.35 10.01
N ALA A 39 5.40 16.27 9.05
CA ALA A 39 4.86 15.93 7.75
C ALA A 39 5.69 14.80 7.13
N ALA A 40 5.01 13.81 6.53
CA ALA A 40 5.66 12.85 5.67
C ALA A 40 6.52 13.57 4.62
N THR A 41 7.68 13.02 4.29
CA THR A 41 8.62 13.62 3.35
C THR A 41 8.73 12.75 2.11
N VAL A 42 8.70 13.38 0.94
CA VAL A 42 9.06 12.75 -0.34
C VAL A 42 10.36 13.39 -0.84
N TYR A 43 11.31 12.57 -1.24
CA TYR A 43 12.66 13.02 -1.59
C TYR A 43 13.31 12.09 -2.60
N PHE A 44 14.48 12.50 -3.09
CA PHE A 44 15.33 11.70 -3.97
C PHE A 44 16.58 11.18 -3.27
N SER A 45 17.10 10.05 -3.73
CA SER A 45 18.34 9.40 -3.27
C SER A 45 18.99 8.62 -4.41
N PRO A 46 20.32 8.44 -4.45
CA PRO A 46 21.32 9.06 -3.58
C PRO A 46 21.59 10.52 -3.96
N ASN A 47 22.07 11.33 -3.03
CA ASN A 47 22.77 12.57 -3.38
C ASN A 47 24.16 12.18 -3.90
N SER A 48 24.26 11.91 -5.21
CA SER A 48 25.50 11.50 -5.88
C SER A 48 26.28 12.73 -6.37
N ASP A 49 27.58 12.78 -6.02
CA ASP A 49 28.48 13.87 -6.38
C ASP A 49 29.39 13.54 -7.60
N ASN A 50 29.24 12.37 -8.22
CA ASN A 50 30.20 11.85 -9.21
C ASN A 50 29.52 11.36 -10.51
N ILE A 51 28.55 12.11 -11.02
CA ILE A 51 27.91 11.84 -12.32
C ILE A 51 28.68 12.60 -13.39
N SER A 52 29.14 11.91 -14.42
CA SER A 52 29.74 12.52 -15.62
C SER A 52 28.76 12.51 -16.78
N GLN A 53 28.96 13.40 -17.75
CA GLN A 53 28.25 13.31 -19.02
C GLN A 53 28.40 11.90 -19.63
N ASP A 54 27.34 11.44 -20.28
CA ASP A 54 27.15 10.12 -20.87
C ASP A 54 27.00 8.95 -19.87
N ASP A 55 27.12 9.19 -18.56
CA ASP A 55 26.79 8.18 -17.55
C ASP A 55 25.29 7.85 -17.57
N VAL A 56 24.99 6.57 -17.39
CA VAL A 56 23.66 6.06 -17.03
C VAL A 56 23.66 5.77 -15.53
N PHE A 57 22.80 6.48 -14.80
CA PHE A 57 22.75 6.44 -13.33
C PHE A 57 21.31 6.33 -12.82
N ILE A 58 21.17 5.90 -11.57
CA ILE A 58 19.86 5.66 -10.95
C ILE A 58 19.57 6.70 -9.88
N VAL A 59 18.40 7.33 -9.97
CA VAL A 59 17.83 8.15 -8.90
C VAL A 59 16.54 7.52 -8.41
N GLU A 60 16.41 7.34 -7.11
CA GLU A 60 15.22 6.81 -6.46
C GLU A 60 14.38 7.92 -5.86
N ALA A 61 13.09 7.94 -6.21
CA ALA A 61 12.07 8.60 -5.40
C ALA A 61 11.81 7.77 -4.14
N ARG A 62 11.80 8.41 -2.97
CA ARG A 62 11.65 7.77 -1.66
C ARG A 62 10.68 8.54 -0.77
N ILE A 63 10.08 7.82 0.17
CA ILE A 63 9.14 8.36 1.16
C ILE A 63 9.63 8.06 2.57
N SER A 64 9.45 9.01 3.48
CA SER A 64 9.58 8.81 4.93
C SER A 64 8.31 9.30 5.62
N SER A 65 7.63 8.41 6.33
CA SER A 65 6.39 8.67 7.06
C SER A 65 6.38 7.93 8.40
N PRO A 66 7.15 8.39 9.40
CA PRO A 66 7.28 7.69 10.69
C PRO A 66 6.06 7.85 11.60
N GLU A 67 5.32 8.96 11.49
CA GLU A 67 4.20 9.29 12.39
C GLU A 67 2.83 8.89 11.82
N GLU A 68 2.73 8.74 10.50
CA GLU A 68 1.47 8.51 9.80
C GLU A 68 1.58 7.29 8.88
N ALA A 69 0.61 6.38 8.98
CA ALA A 69 0.49 5.28 8.02
C ALA A 69 -0.14 5.80 6.73
N ILE A 70 0.54 5.63 5.60
CA ILE A 70 0.06 5.98 4.27
C ILE A 70 -0.25 4.73 3.45
N ASN A 71 -1.11 4.81 2.45
CA ASN A 71 -1.36 3.68 1.54
C ASN A 71 -1.32 4.02 0.06
N VAL A 72 -1.34 5.30 -0.31
CA VAL A 72 -1.26 5.75 -1.71
C VAL A 72 -0.34 6.95 -1.81
N ALA A 73 0.43 7.01 -2.89
CA ALA A 73 1.10 8.22 -3.35
C ALA A 73 0.71 8.51 -4.80
N GLU A 74 0.31 9.75 -5.05
CA GLU A 74 0.17 10.33 -6.37
C GLU A 74 1.27 11.37 -6.54
N GLY A 75 2.09 11.23 -7.58
CA GLY A 75 3.27 12.07 -7.75
C GLY A 75 3.48 12.52 -9.18
N THR A 76 3.89 13.78 -9.31
CA THR A 76 4.45 14.34 -10.53
C THR A 76 5.88 14.82 -10.23
N ILE A 77 6.84 14.39 -11.03
CA ILE A 77 8.24 14.81 -10.94
C ILE A 77 8.60 15.60 -12.19
N LYS A 78 9.30 16.72 -12.02
CA LYS A 78 9.93 17.50 -13.08
C LYS A 78 11.45 17.34 -13.03
N PHE A 79 12.07 17.19 -14.19
CA PHE A 79 13.51 17.11 -14.37
C PHE A 79 13.99 18.05 -15.49
N ASP A 80 15.23 18.52 -15.39
CA ASP A 80 15.86 19.30 -16.47
C ASP A 80 16.18 18.42 -17.68
N ASN A 81 15.34 18.47 -18.70
CA ASN A 81 15.48 17.67 -19.93
C ASN A 81 16.56 18.18 -20.90
N ASN A 82 17.16 19.33 -20.62
CA ASN A 82 18.38 19.76 -21.32
C ASN A 82 19.60 19.02 -20.79
N LYS A 83 19.57 18.61 -19.51
CA LYS A 83 20.67 17.94 -18.82
C LYS A 83 20.49 16.44 -18.70
N LEU A 84 19.24 15.99 -18.59
CA LEU A 84 18.89 14.60 -18.29
C LEU A 84 17.94 14.02 -19.33
N GLU A 85 18.02 12.72 -19.54
CA GLU A 85 17.06 11.93 -20.30
C GLU A 85 16.69 10.68 -19.52
N VAL A 86 15.41 10.46 -19.26
CA VAL A 86 14.92 9.20 -18.69
C VAL A 86 15.05 8.13 -19.77
N LYS A 87 15.88 7.12 -19.51
CA LYS A 87 15.95 5.89 -20.32
C LYS A 87 14.82 4.94 -19.94
N GLU A 88 14.58 4.81 -18.64
CA GLU A 88 13.67 3.82 -18.12
C GLU A 88 13.18 4.18 -16.70
N LEU A 89 12.03 3.64 -16.31
CA LEU A 89 11.50 3.70 -14.95
C LEU A 89 11.35 2.27 -14.42
N SER A 90 11.76 2.00 -13.19
CA SER A 90 11.60 0.68 -12.54
C SER A 90 10.88 0.78 -11.20
N THR A 91 9.92 -0.12 -10.98
CA THR A 91 9.23 -0.32 -9.71
C THR A 91 9.92 -1.37 -8.82
N GLY A 92 11.11 -1.82 -9.20
CA GLY A 92 11.85 -2.85 -8.48
C GLY A 92 12.22 -2.41 -7.06
N GLY A 93 11.84 -3.21 -6.06
CA GLY A 93 12.04 -2.87 -4.65
C GLY A 93 11.18 -1.71 -4.13
N SER A 94 10.11 -1.36 -4.85
CA SER A 94 9.14 -0.36 -4.40
C SER A 94 8.34 -0.86 -3.19
N ILE A 95 7.96 0.05 -2.30
CA ILE A 95 6.94 -0.21 -1.28
C ILE A 95 5.55 -0.41 -1.86
N PHE A 96 5.30 0.09 -3.08
CA PHE A 96 4.01 -0.03 -3.73
C PHE A 96 3.91 -1.33 -4.52
N SER A 97 2.90 -2.11 -4.16
CA SER A 97 2.51 -3.35 -4.83
C SER A 97 1.25 -3.18 -5.68
N LEU A 98 0.77 -1.95 -5.90
CA LEU A 98 -0.31 -1.64 -6.83
C LEU A 98 0.01 -0.35 -7.57
N TRP A 99 -0.31 -0.32 -8.86
CA TRP A 99 -0.05 0.83 -9.71
C TRP A 99 -1.27 1.15 -10.59
N PRO A 100 -2.34 1.75 -10.02
CA PRO A 100 -3.52 2.15 -10.80
C PRO A 100 -3.17 3.05 -11.99
N LYS A 101 -2.14 3.90 -11.83
CA LYS A 101 -1.49 4.60 -12.92
C LYS A 101 0.00 4.24 -12.88
N PRO A 102 0.47 3.34 -13.76
CA PRO A 102 1.89 2.96 -13.78
C PRO A 102 2.77 4.20 -14.02
N PRO A 103 4.03 4.17 -13.55
CA PRO A 103 4.96 5.26 -13.80
C PRO A 103 5.15 5.46 -15.31
N VAL A 104 4.93 6.68 -15.77
CA VAL A 104 5.13 7.10 -17.16
C VAL A 104 5.96 8.36 -17.22
N PHE A 105 6.71 8.57 -18.29
CA PHE A 105 7.57 9.74 -18.48
C PHE A 105 7.46 10.36 -19.87
N SER A 106 7.86 11.63 -19.97
CA SER A 106 8.06 12.38 -21.21
C SER A 106 9.39 13.12 -21.14
N ASN A 107 10.35 12.72 -21.97
CA ASN A 107 11.63 13.42 -22.12
C ASN A 107 11.46 14.80 -22.74
N GLN A 108 10.46 14.97 -23.61
CA GLN A 108 10.16 16.27 -24.21
C GLN A 108 9.64 17.27 -23.16
N ASP A 109 8.82 16.81 -22.22
CA ASP A 109 8.23 17.69 -21.20
C ASP A 109 9.02 17.73 -19.89
N GLY A 110 10.10 16.94 -19.78
CA GLY A 110 10.87 16.78 -18.55
C GLY A 110 10.00 16.31 -17.39
N LYS A 111 9.08 15.35 -17.62
CA LYS A 111 8.03 14.98 -16.65
C LYS A 111 7.96 13.47 -16.42
N ILE A 112 7.76 13.06 -15.18
CA ILE A 112 7.37 11.70 -14.76
C ILE A 112 6.08 11.82 -13.96
N SER A 113 5.15 10.88 -14.09
CA SER A 113 3.95 10.81 -13.24
C SER A 113 3.56 9.38 -12.90
N PHE A 114 3.02 9.18 -11.70
CA PHE A 114 2.61 7.86 -11.21
C PHE A 114 1.50 7.96 -10.17
N VAL A 115 0.75 6.87 -9.99
CA VAL A 115 -0.07 6.61 -8.81
C VAL A 115 0.24 5.20 -8.33
N GLY A 116 0.82 5.10 -7.14
CA GLY A 116 1.20 3.85 -6.50
C GLY A 116 0.47 3.65 -5.19
N GLY A 117 0.22 2.39 -4.81
CA GLY A 117 -0.43 2.05 -3.57
C GLY A 117 0.11 0.78 -2.92
N VAL A 118 -0.05 0.69 -1.60
CA VAL A 118 0.34 -0.44 -0.75
C VAL A 118 -0.85 -0.84 0.12
N PRO A 119 -1.51 -1.97 -0.19
CA PRO A 119 -2.57 -2.52 0.66
C PRO A 119 -2.05 -2.76 2.09
N GLY A 120 -2.88 -2.45 3.09
CA GLY A 120 -2.48 -2.56 4.51
C GLY A 120 -1.66 -1.38 5.03
N GLY A 121 -1.20 -0.49 4.14
CA GLY A 121 -0.48 0.73 4.48
C GLY A 121 1.00 0.52 4.80
N PHE A 122 1.72 1.62 4.82
CA PHE A 122 3.13 1.72 5.15
C PHE A 122 3.31 2.83 6.20
N GLN A 123 4.06 2.52 7.25
CA GLN A 123 4.54 3.48 8.24
C GLN A 123 6.00 3.15 8.53
N GLY A 124 6.89 4.10 8.30
CA GLY A 124 8.32 3.87 8.41
C GLY A 124 9.14 4.97 7.74
N GLU A 125 10.44 4.78 7.76
CA GLU A 125 11.40 5.71 7.16
C GLU A 125 12.07 5.07 5.94
N ASP A 126 12.56 5.92 5.05
CA ASP A 126 13.43 5.52 3.94
C ASP A 126 12.90 4.40 3.05
N ALA A 127 11.72 4.62 2.50
CA ALA A 127 10.97 3.69 1.70
C ALA A 127 11.15 3.98 0.19
N GLY A 128 11.64 3.01 -0.58
CA GLY A 128 11.78 3.16 -2.04
C GLY A 128 10.43 3.20 -2.74
N VAL A 129 10.24 4.12 -3.69
CA VAL A 129 8.98 4.25 -4.46
C VAL A 129 9.20 3.92 -5.93
N LEU A 130 10.16 4.58 -6.56
CA LEU A 130 10.37 4.52 -8.01
C LEU A 130 11.85 4.74 -8.29
N LYS A 131 12.45 3.85 -9.07
CA LYS A 131 13.79 4.03 -9.65
C LYS A 131 13.64 4.73 -11.00
N ILE A 132 14.41 5.79 -11.19
CA ILE A 132 14.46 6.60 -12.40
C ILE A 132 15.85 6.44 -12.99
N ILE A 133 15.93 5.85 -14.18
CA ILE A 133 17.18 5.59 -14.86
C ILE A 133 17.42 6.75 -15.82
N PHE A 134 18.42 7.56 -15.51
CA PHE A 134 18.78 8.74 -16.29
C PHE A 134 20.04 8.51 -17.10
N LEU A 135 20.08 9.08 -18.31
CA LEU A 135 21.29 9.40 -19.06
C LEU A 135 21.64 10.88 -18.82
N ALA A 136 22.88 11.14 -18.40
CA ALA A 136 23.43 12.50 -18.27
C ALA A 136 23.82 13.06 -19.65
N LYS A 137 23.01 13.97 -20.21
CA LYS A 137 23.22 14.50 -21.57
C LYS A 137 24.29 15.57 -21.67
N ASN A 138 24.35 16.48 -20.70
CA ASN A 138 25.19 17.68 -20.75
C ASN A 138 25.75 18.02 -19.36
N GLU A 139 26.99 18.52 -19.30
CA GLU A 139 27.62 19.00 -18.06
C GLU A 139 26.89 20.19 -17.42
N GLY A 140 27.01 20.37 -16.11
CA GLY A 140 26.44 21.45 -15.32
C GLY A 140 25.39 20.98 -14.29
N GLU A 141 24.79 21.94 -13.60
CA GLU A 141 23.74 21.66 -12.61
C GLU A 141 22.43 21.28 -13.30
N ALA A 142 21.75 20.26 -12.74
CA ALA A 142 20.44 19.78 -13.17
C ALA A 142 19.53 19.62 -11.95
N GLU A 143 18.29 20.11 -12.04
CA GLU A 143 17.31 20.01 -10.97
C GLU A 143 16.31 18.86 -11.21
N LEU A 144 15.94 18.20 -10.11
CA LEU A 144 14.87 17.22 -10.03
C LEU A 144 13.95 17.57 -8.85
N ALA A 145 12.65 17.75 -9.11
CA ALA A 145 11.71 18.20 -8.10
C ALA A 145 10.35 17.52 -8.24
N PHE A 146 9.75 17.15 -7.11
CA PHE A 146 8.31 16.86 -7.05
C PHE A 146 7.52 18.14 -7.25
N GLN A 147 6.39 18.06 -7.92
CA GLN A 147 5.48 19.18 -8.11
C GLN A 147 4.45 19.26 -6.99
N ASP A 148 3.84 20.43 -6.80
CA ASP A 148 2.90 20.74 -5.71
C ASP A 148 1.62 19.89 -5.71
N ASP A 149 1.31 19.22 -6.83
CA ASP A 149 0.21 18.25 -6.93
C ASP A 149 0.54 16.91 -6.26
N THR A 150 1.80 16.67 -5.88
CA THR A 150 2.25 15.46 -5.20
C THR A 150 1.57 15.31 -3.84
N SER A 151 1.01 14.13 -3.61
CA SER A 151 0.08 13.89 -2.52
C SER A 151 0.25 12.48 -1.96
N LEU A 152 0.11 12.35 -0.65
CA LEU A 152 0.00 11.05 0.00
C LEU A 152 -1.41 10.91 0.58
N PHE A 153 -1.85 9.68 0.79
CA PHE A 153 -3.14 9.38 1.39
C PHE A 153 -2.94 8.50 2.61
N LEU A 154 -3.63 8.83 3.70
CA LEU A 154 -3.59 8.06 4.94
C LEU A 154 -4.25 6.69 4.75
N ASN A 155 -3.70 5.70 5.44
CA ASN A 155 -4.30 4.38 5.54
C ASN A 155 -5.43 4.34 6.59
N ASP A 156 -6.44 5.20 6.42
CA ASP A 156 -7.56 5.39 7.35
C ASP A 156 -8.91 4.90 6.82
N GLY A 157 -8.93 4.35 5.59
CA GLY A 157 -10.12 3.89 4.89
C GLY A 157 -11.07 5.02 4.42
N SER A 158 -10.76 6.28 4.73
CA SER A 158 -11.55 7.47 4.35
C SER A 158 -10.97 8.22 3.16
N GLY A 159 -9.74 7.87 2.74
CA GLY A 159 -9.06 8.53 1.62
C GLY A 159 -8.56 9.92 2.00
N THR A 160 -8.18 10.13 3.27
CA THR A 160 -7.68 11.42 3.74
C THR A 160 -6.36 11.76 3.05
N LYS A 161 -6.38 12.86 2.30
CA LYS A 161 -5.24 13.40 1.55
C LYS A 161 -4.36 14.24 2.48
N ILE A 162 -3.05 14.03 2.44
CA ILE A 162 -2.04 14.84 3.14
C ILE A 162 -1.03 15.41 2.14
N SER A 163 -0.53 16.61 2.44
CA SER A 163 0.53 17.27 1.69
C SER A 163 1.88 16.96 2.34
N PRO A 164 2.74 16.15 1.70
CA PRO A 164 4.06 15.88 2.24
C PRO A 164 4.99 17.08 2.07
N TRP A 165 6.07 17.11 2.84
CA TRP A 165 7.21 17.97 2.52
C TRP A 165 7.96 17.40 1.31
N LEU A 166 8.14 18.22 0.28
CA LEU A 166 8.83 17.84 -0.95
C LEU A 166 10.26 18.34 -0.90
N ARG A 167 11.23 17.42 -0.93
CA ARG A 167 12.66 17.78 -0.98
C ARG A 167 13.19 17.63 -2.41
N PRO A 168 13.52 18.74 -3.10
CA PRO A 168 14.13 18.66 -4.42
C PRO A 168 15.57 18.13 -4.33
N MET A 169 16.13 17.81 -5.47
CA MET A 169 17.51 17.37 -5.65
C MET A 169 18.18 18.21 -6.73
N SER A 170 19.40 18.65 -6.45
CA SER A 170 20.29 19.25 -7.45
C SER A 170 21.43 18.26 -7.71
N LEU A 171 21.69 18.00 -8.98
CA LEU A 171 22.74 17.12 -9.46
C LEU A 171 23.80 17.97 -10.17
N ASN A 172 25.07 17.67 -9.93
CA ASN A 172 26.17 18.30 -10.66
C ASN A 172 26.75 17.30 -11.66
N ILE A 173 26.55 17.54 -12.95
CA ILE A 173 27.05 16.69 -14.03
C ILE A 173 28.42 17.20 -14.45
N LEU A 174 29.43 16.36 -14.29
CA LEU A 174 30.82 16.67 -14.60
C LEU A 174 31.14 16.46 -16.07
N LYS A 175 32.15 17.17 -16.54
CA LYS A 175 32.76 16.91 -17.84
C LYS A 175 33.41 15.52 -17.84
N PRO A 176 33.26 14.72 -18.92
CA PRO A 176 33.85 13.39 -18.97
C PRO A 176 35.38 13.50 -19.03
N LEU A 177 36.07 12.62 -18.28
CA LEU A 177 37.52 12.51 -18.31
C LEU A 177 37.95 11.65 -19.52
N PRO A 178 38.97 12.04 -20.31
CA PRO A 178 39.30 11.38 -21.59
C PRO A 178 39.58 9.87 -21.53
N GLU A 179 39.93 9.33 -20.36
CA GLU A 179 40.31 7.92 -20.18
C GLU A 179 39.35 7.15 -19.26
N VAL A 180 38.23 7.76 -18.85
CA VAL A 180 37.22 7.10 -18.02
C VAL A 180 36.01 6.81 -18.90
N ALA A 181 35.73 5.51 -19.10
CA ALA A 181 34.52 5.11 -19.81
C ALA A 181 33.27 5.52 -19.03
N PRO A 182 32.19 5.93 -19.72
CA PRO A 182 30.92 6.20 -19.06
C PRO A 182 30.43 5.00 -18.27
N LYS A 183 29.87 5.26 -17.10
CA LYS A 183 29.30 4.24 -16.22
C LYS A 183 27.89 3.90 -16.68
N ASP A 184 27.51 2.65 -16.49
CA ASP A 184 26.12 2.21 -16.59
C ASP A 184 25.72 1.44 -15.33
N GLU A 185 25.18 2.19 -14.37
CA GLU A 185 24.67 1.64 -13.11
C GLU A 185 23.48 0.73 -13.36
N TRP A 186 22.66 1.03 -14.38
CA TRP A 186 21.47 0.24 -14.68
C TRP A 186 21.81 -1.12 -15.25
N GLN A 187 22.74 -1.17 -16.20
CA GLN A 187 23.25 -2.43 -16.74
C GLN A 187 23.81 -3.33 -15.63
N SER A 188 24.50 -2.74 -14.65
CA SER A 188 25.01 -3.48 -13.49
C SER A 188 23.90 -4.08 -12.63
N VAL A 189 22.76 -3.39 -12.47
CA VAL A 189 21.57 -3.92 -11.77
C VAL A 189 20.95 -5.08 -12.55
N ILE A 190 20.78 -4.92 -13.87
CA ILE A 190 20.22 -5.97 -14.75
C ILE A 190 21.10 -7.23 -14.74
N GLU A 191 22.42 -7.06 -14.84
CA GLU A 191 23.37 -8.17 -14.83
C GLU A 191 23.49 -8.81 -13.45
N GLY A 192 23.28 -8.06 -12.37
CA GLY A 192 23.29 -8.56 -10.99
C GLY A 192 22.03 -9.33 -10.62
N ASP A 193 20.90 -9.05 -11.26
CA ASP A 193 19.63 -9.70 -10.98
C ASP A 193 19.59 -11.13 -11.55
N LYS A 194 19.32 -12.06 -10.64
CA LYS A 194 19.20 -13.51 -10.91
C LYS A 194 17.90 -14.09 -10.34
N VAL A 195 17.08 -13.27 -9.69
CA VAL A 195 15.96 -13.74 -8.89
C VAL A 195 14.67 -13.53 -9.69
N PRO A 196 13.90 -14.59 -9.98
CA PRO A 196 12.61 -14.41 -10.64
C PRO A 196 11.62 -13.64 -9.78
N PRO A 197 10.61 -13.00 -10.39
CA PRO A 197 9.56 -12.30 -9.67
C PRO A 197 8.96 -13.13 -8.54
N GLU A 198 8.49 -12.44 -7.51
CA GLU A 198 7.84 -13.04 -6.35
C GLU A 198 6.62 -13.88 -6.80
N PRO A 199 6.29 -14.96 -6.07
CA PRO A 199 5.07 -15.71 -6.32
C PRO A 199 3.85 -14.79 -6.29
N PHE A 200 2.99 -14.90 -7.30
CA PHE A 200 1.77 -14.11 -7.42
C PHE A 200 0.59 -14.98 -7.83
N GLU A 201 -0.61 -14.42 -7.72
CA GLU A 201 -1.86 -15.10 -8.05
C GLU A 201 -2.49 -14.53 -9.32
N VAL A 202 -3.20 -15.41 -10.04
CA VAL A 202 -4.11 -15.03 -11.12
C VAL A 202 -5.52 -15.12 -10.57
N VAL A 203 -6.22 -14.00 -10.52
CA VAL A 203 -7.58 -13.91 -9.97
C VAL A 203 -8.56 -13.74 -11.11
N ILE A 204 -9.58 -14.61 -11.15
CA ILE A 204 -10.67 -14.48 -12.11
C ILE A 204 -11.72 -13.47 -11.64
N GLY A 205 -12.18 -12.63 -12.56
CA GLY A 205 -13.21 -11.63 -12.34
C GLY A 205 -14.29 -11.69 -13.42
N ARG A 206 -15.47 -11.17 -13.09
CA ARG A 206 -16.58 -10.94 -14.00
C ARG A 206 -17.39 -9.76 -13.47
N ASN A 207 -17.52 -8.69 -14.26
CA ASN A 207 -18.18 -7.47 -13.81
C ASN A 207 -18.85 -6.76 -14.99
N PRO A 208 -20.14 -6.36 -14.91
CA PRO A 208 -20.80 -5.61 -15.98
C PRO A 208 -20.10 -4.30 -16.39
N ALA A 209 -19.35 -3.67 -15.48
CA ALA A 209 -18.59 -2.46 -15.77
C ALA A 209 -17.24 -2.72 -16.46
N ILE A 210 -16.79 -3.98 -16.55
CA ILE A 210 -15.50 -4.37 -17.12
C ILE A 210 -15.73 -5.46 -18.18
N PHE A 211 -15.42 -5.15 -19.44
CA PHE A 211 -15.58 -6.06 -20.58
C PHE A 211 -17.01 -6.64 -20.73
N ASP A 212 -18.04 -5.84 -20.47
CA ASP A 212 -19.45 -6.20 -20.67
C ASP A 212 -19.88 -7.51 -19.97
N ASN A 213 -19.43 -7.71 -18.73
CA ASN A 213 -19.75 -8.89 -17.93
C ASN A 213 -19.16 -10.21 -18.47
N GLN A 214 -18.07 -10.15 -19.24
CA GLN A 214 -17.28 -11.33 -19.62
C GLN A 214 -16.24 -11.67 -18.55
N TYR A 215 -15.77 -12.91 -18.55
CA TYR A 215 -14.69 -13.34 -17.67
C TYR A 215 -13.37 -12.72 -18.11
N PHE A 216 -12.66 -12.16 -17.14
CA PHE A 216 -11.31 -11.63 -17.28
C PHE A 216 -10.46 -12.13 -16.12
N VAL A 217 -9.14 -12.03 -16.27
CA VAL A 217 -8.20 -12.30 -15.20
C VAL A 217 -7.43 -11.05 -14.84
N SER A 218 -7.17 -10.90 -13.54
CA SER A 218 -6.29 -9.89 -12.99
C SER A 218 -5.10 -10.59 -12.35
N PHE A 219 -3.93 -10.03 -12.58
CA PHE A 219 -2.67 -10.51 -12.03
C PHE A 219 -1.75 -9.32 -11.77
N PHE A 220 -0.88 -9.46 -10.78
CA PHE A 220 0.12 -8.47 -10.43
C PHE A 220 1.29 -9.16 -9.74
N ALA A 221 2.49 -9.00 -10.28
CA ALA A 221 3.72 -9.50 -9.71
C ALA A 221 4.56 -8.35 -9.17
N VAL A 222 5.36 -8.65 -8.13
CA VAL A 222 6.38 -7.76 -7.58
C VAL A 222 7.74 -8.39 -7.88
N ASP A 223 8.72 -7.54 -8.18
CA ASP A 223 10.12 -7.91 -8.15
C ASP A 223 10.91 -6.95 -7.26
N GLY A 224 11.78 -7.50 -6.42
CA GLY A 224 12.54 -6.76 -5.42
C GLY A 224 13.80 -6.09 -5.98
N GLN A 225 14.20 -6.39 -7.22
CA GLN A 225 15.47 -5.98 -7.80
C GLN A 225 15.24 -5.05 -9.01
N SER A 226 15.15 -5.62 -10.22
CA SER A 226 15.03 -4.89 -11.48
C SER A 226 13.59 -4.47 -11.81
N GLY A 227 12.59 -5.01 -11.12
CA GLY A 227 11.18 -4.73 -11.34
C GLY A 227 10.59 -5.53 -12.51
N ILE A 228 9.27 -5.44 -12.69
CA ILE A 228 8.58 -6.15 -13.79
C ILE A 228 8.78 -5.42 -15.11
N ALA A 229 9.12 -6.16 -16.16
CA ALA A 229 9.20 -5.65 -17.53
C ALA A 229 7.85 -5.77 -18.25
N TYR A 230 7.26 -6.96 -18.26
CA TYR A 230 5.98 -7.22 -18.93
C TYR A 230 5.33 -8.51 -18.43
N TYR A 231 4.09 -8.72 -18.85
CA TYR A 231 3.33 -9.94 -18.62
C TYR A 231 2.97 -10.64 -19.93
N GLN A 232 2.79 -11.95 -19.85
CA GLN A 232 2.19 -12.76 -20.90
C GLN A 232 1.10 -13.66 -20.34
N ILE A 233 0.09 -13.96 -21.14
CA ILE A 233 -0.99 -14.90 -20.82
C ILE A 233 -1.00 -16.04 -21.83
N LYS A 234 -1.27 -17.25 -21.34
CA LYS A 234 -1.54 -18.44 -22.13
C LYS A 234 -2.89 -19.04 -21.71
N GLU A 235 -3.72 -19.37 -22.69
CA GLU A 235 -5.01 -20.06 -22.52
C GLU A 235 -4.93 -21.44 -23.18
N GLY A 236 -5.08 -22.51 -22.40
CA GLY A 236 -5.05 -23.90 -22.87
C GLY A 236 -3.69 -24.28 -23.46
N ASP A 237 -3.70 -24.87 -24.65
CA ASP A 237 -2.48 -25.28 -25.38
C ASP A 237 -1.89 -24.18 -26.26
N GLY A 238 -2.42 -22.95 -26.21
CA GLY A 238 -1.93 -21.83 -27.00
C GLY A 238 -0.52 -21.34 -26.64
N ASP A 239 -0.05 -20.32 -27.37
CA ASP A 239 1.21 -19.64 -27.08
C ASP A 239 1.03 -18.51 -26.06
N PHE A 240 2.11 -18.17 -25.36
CA PHE A 240 2.14 -16.98 -24.50
C PHE A 240 2.07 -15.72 -25.37
N VAL A 241 1.06 -14.88 -25.12
CA VAL A 241 0.90 -13.57 -25.77
C VAL A 241 1.09 -12.45 -24.75
N GLN A 242 1.66 -11.32 -25.16
CA GLN A 242 1.74 -10.16 -24.26
C GLN A 242 0.36 -9.72 -23.80
N ALA A 243 0.25 -9.38 -22.53
CA ALA A 243 -1.01 -9.03 -21.89
C ALA A 243 -0.81 -7.93 -20.85
N GLU A 244 -1.85 -7.15 -20.64
CA GLU A 244 -1.99 -6.23 -19.52
C GLU A 244 -3.10 -6.73 -18.59
N SER A 245 -3.03 -6.35 -17.32
CA SER A 245 -4.05 -6.67 -16.33
C SER A 245 -5.01 -5.47 -16.20
N PRO A 246 -6.34 -5.68 -16.22
CA PRO A 246 -7.03 -6.96 -16.42
C PRO A 246 -7.02 -7.43 -17.89
N TYR A 247 -6.93 -8.75 -18.11
CA TYR A 247 -6.94 -9.39 -19.42
C TYR A 247 -8.28 -10.10 -19.67
N LEU A 248 -8.98 -9.74 -20.74
CA LEU A 248 -10.20 -10.42 -21.19
C LEU A 248 -9.88 -11.82 -21.73
N LEU A 249 -10.45 -12.86 -21.11
CA LEU A 249 -10.25 -14.23 -21.57
C LEU A 249 -10.92 -14.47 -22.92
N LYS A 250 -10.26 -15.23 -23.79
CA LYS A 250 -10.86 -15.71 -25.04
C LYS A 250 -11.74 -16.92 -24.77
N ASP A 251 -11.29 -17.82 -23.89
CA ASP A 251 -12.10 -18.94 -23.43
C ASP A 251 -13.03 -18.51 -22.27
N GLN A 252 -14.27 -18.22 -22.64
CA GLN A 252 -15.33 -17.87 -21.68
C GLN A 252 -15.97 -19.10 -21.00
N SER A 253 -15.62 -20.33 -21.41
CA SER A 253 -16.11 -21.56 -20.76
C SER A 253 -15.35 -21.91 -19.49
N LEU A 254 -14.13 -21.36 -19.32
CA LEU A 254 -13.19 -21.64 -18.23
C LEU A 254 -12.72 -23.10 -18.15
N GLU A 255 -12.83 -23.84 -19.25
CA GLU A 255 -12.31 -25.20 -19.36
C GLU A 255 -10.80 -25.22 -19.61
N SER A 256 -10.26 -24.16 -20.24
CA SER A 256 -8.84 -24.00 -20.50
C SER A 256 -8.05 -23.67 -19.24
N ILE A 257 -6.86 -24.27 -19.10
CA ILE A 257 -5.88 -23.84 -18.11
C ILE A 257 -5.39 -22.45 -18.49
N ILE A 258 -5.47 -21.50 -17.57
CA ILE A 258 -4.99 -20.13 -17.77
C ILE A 258 -3.70 -19.94 -16.98
N GLU A 259 -2.65 -19.50 -17.66
CA GLU A 259 -1.34 -19.25 -17.06
C GLU A 259 -0.93 -17.80 -17.35
N ALA A 260 -0.57 -17.06 -16.30
CA ALA A 260 0.06 -15.75 -16.42
C ALA A 260 1.55 -15.88 -16.14
N LYS A 261 2.39 -15.31 -17.01
CA LYS A 261 3.83 -15.22 -16.84
C LYS A 261 4.21 -13.76 -16.60
N ALA A 262 4.91 -13.50 -15.50
CA ALA A 262 5.59 -12.23 -15.26
C ALA A 262 7.06 -12.38 -15.65
N VAL A 263 7.60 -11.39 -16.38
CA VAL A 263 9.01 -11.33 -16.76
C VAL A 263 9.58 -10.04 -16.17
N ASP A 264 10.67 -10.15 -15.40
CA ASP A 264 11.40 -8.99 -14.90
C ASP A 264 12.30 -8.37 -15.97
N LYS A 265 12.93 -7.25 -15.64
CA LYS A 265 13.82 -6.53 -16.58
C LYS A 265 15.15 -7.24 -16.82
N ALA A 266 15.53 -8.15 -15.94
CA ALA A 266 16.67 -9.05 -16.12
C ALA A 266 16.34 -10.33 -16.90
N GLY A 267 15.10 -10.46 -17.37
CA GLY A 267 14.62 -11.58 -18.17
C GLY A 267 14.39 -12.86 -17.37
N LYS A 268 14.23 -12.80 -16.04
CA LYS A 268 13.75 -13.96 -15.27
C LYS A 268 12.24 -14.00 -15.27
N GLU A 269 11.73 -15.21 -15.19
CA GLU A 269 10.32 -15.50 -15.43
C GLU A 269 9.70 -16.18 -14.21
N ARG A 270 8.46 -15.79 -13.91
CA ARG A 270 7.59 -16.50 -12.96
C ARG A 270 6.25 -16.77 -13.62
N ILE A 271 5.78 -18.02 -13.55
CA ILE A 271 4.46 -18.41 -14.04
C ILE A 271 3.54 -18.70 -12.85
N ALA A 272 2.34 -18.14 -12.90
CA ALA A 272 1.23 -18.43 -12.01
C ALA A 272 0.06 -19.03 -12.82
N LYS A 273 -0.60 -20.05 -12.27
CA LYS A 273 -1.77 -20.67 -12.90
C LYS A 273 -3.04 -20.19 -12.20
N LEU A 274 -4.11 -19.98 -12.96
CA LEU A 274 -5.42 -19.72 -12.39
C LEU A 274 -5.88 -20.96 -11.62
N VAL A 275 -6.13 -20.76 -10.33
CA VAL A 275 -6.77 -21.75 -9.47
C VAL A 275 -8.20 -21.30 -9.25
N LEU A 276 -9.16 -22.01 -9.84
CA LEU A 276 -10.57 -21.71 -9.62
C LEU A 276 -10.94 -22.08 -8.17
N PRO A 277 -11.64 -21.20 -7.44
CA PRO A 277 -12.12 -21.54 -6.11
C PRO A 277 -13.08 -22.71 -6.22
N VAL A 278 -12.72 -23.85 -5.62
CA VAL A 278 -13.63 -24.99 -5.49
C VAL A 278 -14.78 -24.51 -4.60
N PRO A 279 -16.04 -24.58 -5.05
CA PRO A 279 -17.16 -24.23 -4.19
C PRO A 279 -17.06 -25.07 -2.92
N SER A 280 -16.98 -24.40 -1.76
CA SER A 280 -16.99 -25.08 -0.48
C SER A 280 -18.27 -25.91 -0.42
N VAL A 281 -18.11 -27.24 -0.51
CA VAL A 281 -19.24 -28.15 -0.33
C VAL A 281 -19.79 -27.82 1.06
N PRO A 282 -21.04 -27.34 1.19
CA PRO A 282 -21.58 -27.05 2.50
C PRO A 282 -21.55 -28.35 3.30
N THR A 283 -20.67 -28.43 4.28
CA THR A 283 -20.70 -29.51 5.26
C THR A 283 -22.10 -29.46 5.88
N PRO A 284 -22.87 -30.55 5.85
CA PRO A 284 -24.20 -30.54 6.45
C PRO A 284 -24.05 -30.09 7.89
N ALA A 285 -24.72 -29.00 8.26
CA ALA A 285 -24.62 -28.44 9.58
C ALA A 285 -24.94 -29.55 10.60
N PRO A 286 -24.12 -29.72 11.67
CA PRO A 286 -24.48 -30.63 12.73
C PRO A 286 -25.86 -30.20 13.25
N LEU A 287 -26.76 -31.18 13.46
CA LEU A 287 -28.09 -30.94 14.02
C LEU A 287 -27.97 -29.96 15.20
N SER A 288 -28.58 -28.78 15.08
CA SER A 288 -28.52 -27.76 16.11
C SER A 288 -28.94 -28.37 17.45
N TYR A 289 -28.16 -28.15 18.51
CA TYR A 289 -28.48 -28.64 19.86
C TYR A 289 -29.88 -28.20 20.32
N LYS A 290 -30.41 -27.10 19.77
CA LYS A 290 -31.79 -26.64 19.98
C LYS A 290 -32.83 -27.63 19.43
N ASN A 291 -32.58 -28.23 18.26
CA ASN A 291 -33.48 -29.23 17.66
C ASN A 291 -33.46 -30.54 18.46
N ILE A 292 -32.29 -30.93 18.96
CA ILE A 292 -32.14 -32.10 19.85
C ILE A 292 -32.91 -31.87 21.16
N LEU A 293 -32.85 -30.67 21.72
CA LEU A 293 -33.52 -30.31 22.97
C LEU A 293 -35.06 -30.27 22.81
N VAL A 294 -35.56 -29.78 21.67
CA VAL A 294 -37.00 -29.85 21.34
C VAL A 294 -37.49 -31.29 21.23
N LEU A 295 -36.74 -32.16 20.54
CA LEU A 295 -37.09 -33.58 20.43
C LEU A 295 -37.07 -34.29 21.80
N ALA A 296 -36.11 -33.96 22.66
CA ALA A 296 -36.04 -34.50 24.02
C ALA A 296 -37.25 -34.07 24.89
N VAL A 297 -37.66 -32.81 24.80
CA VAL A 297 -38.84 -32.30 25.53
C VAL A 297 -40.12 -32.96 25.03
N LEU A 298 -40.28 -33.13 23.71
CA LEU A 298 -41.42 -33.83 23.12
C LEU A 298 -41.47 -35.30 23.59
N LEU A 299 -40.33 -35.98 23.63
CA LEU A 299 -40.25 -37.36 24.13
C LEU A 299 -40.68 -37.45 25.61
N VAL A 300 -40.20 -36.54 26.46
CA VAL A 300 -40.58 -36.50 27.89
C VAL A 300 -42.08 -36.22 28.05
N ALA A 301 -42.64 -35.31 27.26
CA ALA A 301 -44.07 -35.02 27.29
C ALA A 301 -44.91 -36.24 26.87
N ILE A 302 -44.50 -36.96 25.83
CA ILE A 302 -45.15 -38.20 25.39
C ILE A 302 -45.09 -39.27 26.50
N LEU A 303 -43.93 -39.48 27.10
CA LEU A 303 -43.74 -40.43 28.21
C LEU A 303 -44.60 -40.05 29.43
N PHE A 304 -44.73 -38.76 29.72
CA PHE A 304 -45.57 -38.27 30.82
C PHE A 304 -47.06 -38.48 30.56
N ILE A 305 -47.53 -38.21 29.34
CA ILE A 305 -48.92 -38.49 28.93
C ILE A 305 -49.19 -39.99 29.04
N PHE A 306 -48.26 -40.83 28.57
CA PHE A 306 -48.36 -42.29 28.67
C PHE A 306 -48.42 -42.76 30.13
N PHE A 307 -47.60 -42.18 31.01
CA PHE A 307 -47.62 -42.46 32.44
C PHE A 307 -48.95 -42.09 33.12
N ILE A 308 -49.53 -40.93 32.79
CA ILE A 308 -50.84 -40.53 33.31
C ILE A 308 -51.94 -41.47 32.81
N ALA A 309 -51.93 -41.81 31.52
CA ALA A 309 -52.89 -42.75 30.93
C ALA A 309 -52.79 -44.13 31.61
N TRP A 310 -51.57 -44.64 31.81
CA TRP A 310 -51.32 -45.89 32.51
C TRP A 310 -51.82 -45.87 33.97
N LYS A 311 -51.59 -44.78 34.70
CA LYS A 311 -52.05 -44.61 36.09
C LYS A 311 -53.59 -44.56 36.18
N LYS A 312 -54.26 -43.88 35.24
CA LYS A 312 -55.73 -43.86 35.15
C LYS A 312 -56.30 -45.24 34.82
N PHE A 313 -55.67 -45.97 33.90
CA PHE A 313 -56.05 -47.34 33.56
C PHE A 313 -55.92 -48.30 34.75
N ARG A 314 -54.79 -48.25 35.48
CA ARG A 314 -54.59 -49.05 36.71
C ARG A 314 -55.60 -48.76 37.82
N ARG A 315 -56.08 -47.50 37.94
CA ARG A 315 -57.11 -47.13 38.93
C ARG A 315 -58.50 -47.65 38.58
N LYS A 316 -58.82 -47.83 37.29
CA LYS A 316 -60.08 -48.45 36.84
C LYS A 316 -60.14 -49.96 37.09
N ILE A 317 -59.00 -50.64 37.20
CA ILE A 317 -58.93 -52.09 37.46
C ILE A 317 -59.03 -52.42 38.97
N LYS A 318 -58.90 -51.43 39.86
CA LYS A 318 -59.01 -51.59 41.33
C LYS A 318 -60.36 -51.12 41.92
N LYS A 319 -61.35 -50.81 41.09
CA LYS A 319 -62.75 -50.62 41.47
C LYS A 319 -63.58 -51.70 40.79
#